data_AF-A0A967L317-F1
#
_entry.id   AF-A0A967L317-F1
#
_cell.length_a   1.000
_cell.length_b   1.000
_cell.length_c   1.000
_cell.angle_alpha   90.00
_cell.angle_beta   90.00
_cell.angle_gamma   90.00
#
_symmetry.space_group_name_H-M   'P 1'
#
loop_
_entity.id
_entity.type
_entity.pdbx_description
1 polymer ?
#
loop_
_entity_poly.entity_id
_entity_poly.type
_entity_poly.pdbx_seq_one_letter_code
_entity_poly.pdbx_strand_id
1 'polypeptide(L)' 'WREYLGGVGIGAKILYEEVPPEVDWDHPDNRLVLATGPFAGLPVWGTGGLTVITRGALTNGATST' A
#
# COMPACT_ATOMS: atom_id res chain seq x y z
N TRP A 1 -12.26 -4.90 6.19
CA TRP A 1 -11.96 -4.80 4.74
C TRP A 1 -12.97 -3.98 3.96
N ARG A 2 -14.28 -4.07 4.22
CA ARG A 2 -15.31 -3.26 3.52
C ARG A 2 -15.17 -1.74 3.71
N GLU A 3 -14.48 -1.31 4.77
CA GLU A 3 -14.18 0.10 5.08
C GLU A 3 -13.07 0.70 4.19
N TYR A 4 -12.22 -0.14 3.58
CA TYR A 4 -11.11 0.28 2.75
C TYR A 4 -11.37 -0.23 1.33
N LEU A 5 -11.81 0.66 0.43
CA LEU A 5 -12.30 0.36 -0.93
C LEU A 5 -11.43 -0.60 -1.75
N GLY A 6 -10.12 -0.70 -1.45
CA GLY A 6 -9.13 -1.53 -2.14
C GLY A 6 -7.86 -0.74 -2.43
N GLY A 7 -6.88 -1.38 -3.08
CA GLY A 7 -5.63 -0.75 -3.49
C GLY A 7 -4.92 -0.05 -2.33
N VAL A 8 -4.69 1.26 -2.48
CA VAL A 8 -4.07 2.14 -1.46
C VAL A 8 -4.70 1.98 -0.09
N GLY A 9 -6.03 1.90 0.03
CA GLY A 9 -6.69 1.86 1.33
C GLY A 9 -6.37 0.59 2.12
N ILE A 10 -6.37 -0.56 1.44
CA ILE A 10 -5.99 -1.84 2.05
C ILE A 10 -4.49 -1.85 2.35
N GLY A 11 -3.66 -1.36 1.41
CA GLY A 11 -2.22 -1.30 1.61
C GLY A 11 -1.80 -0.38 2.75
N ALA A 12 -2.46 0.76 2.92
CA ALA A 12 -2.23 1.69 4.01
C ALA A 12 -2.61 1.10 5.37
N LYS A 13 -3.71 0.33 5.45
CA LYS A 13 -4.09 -0.39 6.67
C LYS A 13 -3.02 -1.41 7.06
N ILE A 14 -2.54 -2.20 6.10
CA ILE A 14 -1.49 -3.21 6.34
C ILE A 14 -0.20 -2.52 6.79
N LEU A 15 0.21 -1.44 6.11
CA LEU A 15 1.39 -0.69 6.51
C LEU A 15 1.25 -0.13 7.93
N TYR A 16 0.06 0.39 8.28
CA TYR A 16 -0.20 0.95 9.61
C TYR A 16 -0.22 -0.11 10.73
N GLU A 17 -0.70 -1.32 10.43
CA GLU A 17 -0.78 -2.41 11.42
C GLU A 17 0.53 -3.19 11.57
N GLU A 18 1.30 -3.36 10.48
CA GLU A 18 2.50 -4.21 10.47
C GLU A 18 3.82 -3.44 10.60
N VAL A 19 3.86 -2.14 10.28
CA VAL A 19 5.09 -1.34 10.32
C VAL A 19 5.01 -0.30 11.44
N PRO A 20 5.75 -0.51 12.54
CA PRO A 20 5.83 0.47 13.63
C PRO A 20 6.37 1.83 13.14
N PRO A 21 5.94 2.94 13.76
CA PRO A 21 6.36 4.27 13.35
C PRO A 21 7.86 4.53 13.54
N GLU A 22 8.53 3.76 14.40
CA GLU A 22 9.98 3.86 14.65
C GLU A 22 10.84 3.18 13.58
N VAL A 23 10.23 2.43 12.64
CA VAL A 23 10.95 1.62 11.65
C VAL A 23 11.38 2.47 10.45
N ASP A 24 12.68 2.54 10.21
CA ASP A 24 13.25 3.23 9.03
C ASP A 24 12.95 2.48 7.72
N TRP A 25 13.02 3.20 6.61
CA TRP A 25 12.70 2.68 5.27
C TRP A 25 13.52 1.44 4.85
N ASP A 26 14.74 1.30 5.35
CA ASP A 26 15.69 0.23 5.02
C ASP A 26 15.64 -0.95 6.00
N HIS A 27 14.80 -0.87 7.03
CA HIS A 27 14.69 -1.91 8.04
C HIS A 27 13.95 -3.15 7.50
N PRO A 28 14.33 -4.37 7.89
CA PRO A 28 13.67 -5.62 7.44
C PRO A 28 12.18 -5.73 7.82
N ASP A 29 11.73 -4.95 8.80
CA ASP A 29 10.33 -4.90 9.20
C ASP A 29 9.49 -3.97 8.32
N ASN A 30 10.12 -3.14 7.46
CA ASN A 30 9.39 -2.36 6.47
C ASN A 30 8.72 -3.31 5.46
N ARG A 31 7.42 -3.14 5.27
CA ARG A 31 6.62 -3.96 4.35
C ARG A 31 6.46 -3.25 3.02
N LEU A 32 6.73 -4.00 1.94
CA LEU A 32 6.39 -3.62 0.58
C LEU A 32 5.06 -4.27 0.21
N VAL A 33 3.99 -3.50 0.24
CA VAL A 33 2.63 -3.99 -0.02
C VAL A 33 2.26 -3.70 -1.46
N LEU A 34 1.98 -4.76 -2.22
CA LEU A 34 1.42 -4.67 -3.57
C LEU A 34 -0.09 -4.91 -3.48
N ALA A 35 -0.88 -3.89 -3.77
CA ALA A 35 -2.33 -3.95 -3.65
C ALA A 35 -3.01 -3.47 -4.94
N THR A 36 -4.12 -4.10 -5.28
CA THR A 36 -4.95 -3.73 -6.43
C THR A 36 -6.30 -3.21 -5.98
N GLY A 37 -6.89 -2.32 -6.78
CA GLY A 37 -8.25 -1.84 -6.57
C GLY A 37 -9.30 -2.93 -6.76
N PRO A 38 -10.55 -2.72 -6.31
CA PRO A 38 -11.62 -3.71 -6.40
C PRO A 38 -12.06 -3.99 -7.86
N PHE A 39 -11.72 -3.08 -8.78
CA PHE A 39 -12.02 -3.21 -10.21
C PHE A 39 -10.87 -3.85 -11.01
N ALA A 40 -9.78 -4.24 -10.34
CA ALA A 40 -8.68 -4.93 -11.01
C ALA A 40 -9.15 -6.30 -11.54
N GLY A 41 -8.85 -6.57 -12.81
CA GLY A 41 -9.24 -7.81 -13.49
C GLY A 41 -10.61 -7.79 -14.18
N LEU A 42 -11.37 -6.69 -14.08
CA LEU A 42 -12.60 -6.51 -14.86
C LEU A 42 -12.29 -5.94 -16.26
N PRO A 43 -13.14 -6.21 -17.28
CA PRO A 43 -12.98 -5.67 -18.63
C PRO A 43 -13.44 -4.21 -18.70
N VAL A 44 -12.99 -3.39 -17.75
CA VAL A 44 -13.26 -1.96 -17.67
C VAL A 44 -11.95 -1.23 -17.97
N TRP A 45 -11.99 -0.30 -18.90
CA TRP A 45 -10.81 0.46 -19.30
C TRP A 45 -10.26 1.27 -18.11
N GLY A 46 -8.95 1.19 -17.90
CA GLY A 46 -8.23 1.97 -16.87
C GLY A 46 -8.30 1.42 -15.44
N THR A 47 -8.86 0.23 -15.20
CA THR A 47 -9.02 -0.32 -13.83
C THR A 47 -7.94 -1.31 -13.39
N GLY A 48 -6.94 -1.60 -14.23
CA GLY A 48 -5.83 -2.52 -13.94
C GLY A 48 -4.69 -1.91 -13.11
N GLY A 49 -4.94 -0.84 -12.36
CA GLY A 49 -3.92 -0.14 -11.59
C GLY A 49 -3.36 -1.01 -10.45
N LEU A 50 -2.04 -1.06 -10.38
CA LEU A 50 -1.29 -1.63 -9.26
C LEU A 50 -0.79 -0.47 -8.39
N THR A 51 -1.07 -0.55 -7.10
CA THR A 51 -0.52 0.38 -6.11
C THR A 51 0.54 -0.34 -5.29
N VAL A 52 1.69 0.30 -5.13
CA VAL A 52 2.75 -0.13 -4.22
C VAL A 52 2.75 0.81 -3.02
N ILE A 53 2.67 0.25 -1.81
CA ILE A 53 2.64 0.99 -0.54
C ILE A 53 3.80 0.53 0.32
N THR A 54 4.58 1.46 0.87
CA THR A 54 5.72 1.18 1.76
C THR A 54 6.12 2.42 2.55
N ARG A 55 7.07 2.31 3.50
CA ARG A 55 7.80 3.48 4.02
C ARG A 55 8.76 4.00 2.95
N GLY A 56 8.61 5.26 2.57
CA GLY A 56 9.37 5.87 1.49
C GLY A 56 10.76 6.32 1.95
N ALA A 57 11.79 6.02 1.15
CA ALA A 57 13.17 6.40 1.46
C ALA A 57 13.43 7.91 1.54
N LEU A 58 12.60 8.73 0.88
CA LEU A 58 12.75 10.19 0.90
C LEU A 58 12.25 10.80 2.21
N THR A 59 11.00 10.48 2.57
CA THR A 59 10.30 11.14 3.69
C THR A 59 10.32 10.31 4.97
N ASN A 60 10.78 9.06 4.90
CA ASN A 60 10.60 8.05 5.93
C ASN A 60 9.13 7.89 6.38
N GLY A 61 8.19 8.31 5.55
CA GLY A 61 6.75 8.27 5.81
C GLY A 61 6.04 7.25 4.92
N ALA A 62 4.75 7.06 5.14
CA ALA A 62 3.94 6.22 4.25
C ALA A 62 3.93 6.81 2.83
N THR A 63 4.22 6.00 1.82
CA THR A 63 4.15 6.39 0.41
C THR A 63 3.31 5.39 -0.38
N SER A 64 2.67 5.87 -1.44
CA SER A 64 1.92 5.07 -2.40
C SER A 64 2.11 5.60 -3.81
N THR A 65 2.16 4.71 -4.80
CA THR A 65 2.17 5.04 -6.25
C THR A 65 0.78 5.32 -6.80
#